data_AF-A0A5J5AGT8-F1
#
_entry.id   AF-A0A5J5AGT8-F1
#
_cell.length_a   1.000
_cell.length_b   1.000
_cell.length_c   1.000
_cell.angle_alpha   90.00
_cell.angle_beta   90.00
_cell.angle_gamma   90.00
#
_symmetry.space_group_name_H-M   'P 1'
#
loop_
_entity.id
_entity.type
_entity.pdbx_description
1 polymer ?
#
loop_
_entity_poly.entity_id
_entity_poly.type
_entity_poly.pdbx_seq_one_letter_code
_entity_poly.pdbx_strand_id
1 'polypeptide(L)'
;MDGTLSGEECDNFDWDTEDELEIQNLPLSPRSSLTLPSGEAIACATEASSSVGPSNSKLIHHFVGMGFSEKKVAKAIEENGEGNTESILETLLTYSALENSPQQQQHVDSDHCSSEYDESFLEDLSDMDTWSDNEENMNAFSNMDKTLLSLANMGYTGEEASIAMDRCGPEASIVELTDFICAAQMAKASDACLQELPEEKPKPKHMFNDSGRHKRRTLYEYEVLKRKKQRGYKKILDDDDETIRLPNPMIGFGVPTEPCQVYHRTLPEAAIGPPYFYFENVALAPKGVWSTISRFLYDVEPEFVDSKYFCAAARKRGYIHNLPIQSRFPLVPLPPYTIDEALPLTRKWWPSWDTRTKLNCLQTCIGSAKLTERIRKAIEDWDGEPPLQVQKYVLEECRKWNLVWVGRNKLAPLEPDEVEMLLGFPKNHTRGGGISRTDRYKSLGNSFQVDTVAYHLSVLKGLFPGGINLLSLFSGIGGAEVALHRLGVPLKNVVSVEKSEVNRNVVRSWWEQTNQQGNLIDIADVQQLNGDRLEQLINSFGGFDLVIGGSPCNNLTGSNRVSRDGLEGKESALFYDYFRILDLVKCIMGNNNKFFGEANFPDS
;
A
#
# COMPACT_ATOMS: atom_id res chain seq x y z
N MET A 1 1.82 19.11 -52.35
CA MET A 1 0.83 18.09 -52.76
C MET A 1 1.59 16.80 -53.04
N ASP A 2 2.13 16.10 -52.05
CA ASP A 2 1.62 15.74 -50.70
C ASP A 2 0.53 14.67 -50.80
N GLY A 3 0.74 13.57 -50.07
CA GLY A 3 -0.04 12.34 -50.16
C GLY A 3 0.71 11.18 -49.49
N THR A 4 1.31 11.45 -48.32
CA THR A 4 2.20 10.52 -47.62
C THR A 4 1.38 9.47 -46.86
N LEU A 5 1.75 8.20 -47.01
CA LEU A 5 1.21 7.10 -46.20
C LEU A 5 1.81 7.14 -44.79
N SER A 6 0.97 7.30 -43.77
CA SER A 6 1.32 7.03 -42.37
C SER A 6 0.69 5.71 -41.94
N GLY A 7 1.52 4.71 -41.64
CA GLY A 7 1.06 3.51 -40.94
C GLY A 7 0.92 3.81 -39.44
N GLU A 8 -0.19 3.41 -38.84
CA GLU A 8 -0.39 3.51 -37.40
C GLU A 8 0.22 2.30 -36.71
N GLU A 9 1.53 2.35 -36.41
CA GLU A 9 2.16 1.41 -35.49
C GLU A 9 1.66 1.72 -34.07
N CYS A 10 0.70 0.92 -33.61
CA CYS A 10 0.21 0.98 -32.23
C CYS A 10 1.22 0.26 -31.31
N ASP A 11 2.07 1.04 -30.64
CA ASP A 11 3.07 0.59 -29.67
C ASP A 11 2.41 -0.04 -28.42
N ASN A 12 1.91 -1.26 -28.57
CA ASN A 12 1.50 -2.12 -27.47
C ASN A 12 2.75 -2.71 -26.79
N PHE A 13 3.46 -1.87 -26.05
CA PHE A 13 4.71 -2.18 -25.36
C PHE A 13 4.52 -3.36 -24.38
N ASP A 14 5.23 -4.47 -24.60
CA ASP A 14 5.09 -5.70 -23.80
C ASP A 14 5.98 -5.64 -22.55
N TRP A 15 5.35 -5.56 -21.37
CA TRP A 15 5.96 -5.08 -20.13
C TRP A 15 6.78 -6.12 -19.34
N ASP A 16 6.76 -7.40 -19.74
CA ASP A 16 7.49 -8.49 -19.06
C ASP A 16 8.76 -8.93 -19.82
N THR A 17 8.95 -8.52 -21.09
CA THR A 17 9.86 -9.20 -22.04
C THR A 17 11.35 -9.13 -21.70
N GLU A 18 11.83 -8.04 -21.08
CA GLU A 18 13.26 -7.89 -20.74
C GLU A 18 13.70 -8.79 -19.57
N ASP A 19 12.78 -9.17 -18.67
CA ASP A 19 13.10 -10.03 -17.53
C ASP A 19 13.33 -11.52 -17.96
N GLU A 20 13.07 -11.90 -19.23
CA GLU A 20 13.21 -13.29 -19.71
C GLU A 20 14.67 -13.73 -20.03
N LEU A 21 15.57 -12.78 -20.33
CA LEU A 21 16.93 -13.09 -20.82
C LEU A 21 17.96 -13.29 -19.70
N GLU A 22 17.77 -12.69 -18.52
CA GLU A 22 18.77 -12.74 -17.44
C GLU A 22 18.69 -14.02 -16.59
N ILE A 23 17.49 -14.62 -16.46
CA ILE A 23 17.21 -15.64 -15.44
C ILE A 23 17.82 -17.02 -15.79
N GLN A 24 18.23 -17.23 -17.05
CA GLN A 24 18.61 -18.56 -17.58
C GLN A 24 20.04 -19.00 -17.23
N ASN A 25 20.90 -18.12 -16.68
CA ASN A 25 22.36 -18.30 -16.67
C ASN A 25 23.02 -18.47 -15.28
N LEU A 26 22.39 -19.18 -14.33
CA LEU A 26 22.99 -19.50 -13.02
C LEU A 26 23.01 -21.02 -12.72
N PRO A 27 24.19 -21.64 -12.49
CA PRO A 27 24.29 -23.08 -12.23
C PRO A 27 24.04 -23.44 -10.75
N LEU A 28 23.24 -24.49 -10.51
CA LEU A 28 22.93 -25.02 -9.18
C LEU A 28 23.88 -26.14 -8.74
N SER A 29 23.98 -26.36 -7.41
CA SER A 29 24.69 -27.50 -6.80
C SER A 29 24.06 -27.88 -5.43
N PRO A 30 24.29 -29.11 -4.91
CA PRO A 30 23.21 -29.85 -4.23
C PRO A 30 23.09 -29.71 -2.70
N ARG A 31 21.88 -30.03 -2.20
CA ARG A 31 21.47 -30.03 -0.78
C ARG A 31 21.91 -31.29 0.00
N SER A 32 21.83 -31.23 1.32
CA SER A 32 21.72 -32.38 2.24
C SER A 32 20.48 -32.22 3.15
N SER A 33 19.99 -33.32 3.74
CA SER A 33 18.73 -33.40 4.52
C SER A 33 18.92 -34.14 5.86
N LEU A 34 17.92 -34.06 6.77
CA LEU A 34 17.61 -34.91 7.97
C LEU A 34 16.44 -34.22 8.73
N THR A 35 15.17 -34.67 8.66
CA THR A 35 14.42 -35.68 9.46
C THR A 35 13.98 -35.30 10.89
N LEU A 36 12.72 -35.62 11.23
CA LEU A 36 12.01 -35.41 12.50
C LEU A 36 12.28 -36.51 13.56
N PRO A 37 11.74 -36.37 14.80
CA PRO A 37 10.66 -37.29 15.22
C PRO A 37 9.47 -36.63 15.96
N SER A 38 8.53 -37.45 16.43
CA SER A 38 7.15 -37.10 16.85
C SER A 38 6.82 -37.33 18.35
N GLY A 39 5.63 -36.94 18.79
CA GLY A 39 5.02 -37.28 20.10
C GLY A 39 3.49 -37.05 20.10
N GLU A 40 2.74 -37.84 20.87
CA GLU A 40 1.27 -37.95 20.80
C GLU A 40 0.52 -37.33 22.01
N ALA A 41 -0.82 -37.38 22.00
CA ALA A 41 -1.72 -36.71 22.95
C ALA A 41 -2.54 -37.68 23.83
N ILE A 42 -3.06 -37.18 24.97
CA ILE A 42 -4.06 -37.83 25.84
C ILE A 42 -5.05 -36.75 26.34
N ALA A 43 -6.32 -37.12 26.58
CA ALA A 43 -7.36 -36.25 27.11
C ALA A 43 -8.24 -36.94 28.18
N CYS A 44 -8.82 -36.18 29.12
CA CYS A 44 -10.11 -36.46 29.79
C CYS A 44 -10.61 -35.23 30.60
N ALA A 45 -11.80 -35.32 31.19
CA ALA A 45 -12.51 -34.27 31.94
C ALA A 45 -12.96 -34.79 33.34
N THR A 46 -13.88 -34.24 34.16
CA THR A 46 -15.01 -33.29 33.97
C THR A 46 -15.44 -32.69 35.35
N GLU A 47 -16.55 -31.93 35.37
CA GLU A 47 -17.40 -31.55 36.54
C GLU A 47 -16.98 -30.36 37.43
N ALA A 48 -17.88 -29.62 38.12
CA ALA A 48 -19.30 -29.23 37.88
C ALA A 48 -19.77 -28.23 38.98
N SER A 49 -20.80 -27.37 38.74
CA SER A 49 -21.93 -27.06 39.68
C SER A 49 -22.66 -25.71 39.45
N SER A 50 -24.01 -25.72 39.52
CA SER A 50 -24.97 -24.64 39.98
C SER A 50 -24.94 -23.22 39.34
N SER A 51 -26.05 -22.47 39.23
CA SER A 51 -27.50 -22.71 39.52
C SER A 51 -28.41 -21.62 38.91
N VAL A 52 -29.64 -22.01 38.52
CA VAL A 52 -30.95 -21.28 38.54
C VAL A 52 -30.97 -19.78 38.16
N GLY A 53 -31.78 -19.44 37.14
CA GLY A 53 -32.01 -18.07 36.62
C GLY A 53 -32.86 -17.13 37.52
N PRO A 54 -33.29 -15.95 37.01
CA PRO A 54 -34.04 -15.84 35.74
C PRO A 54 -33.59 -14.69 34.80
N SER A 55 -33.61 -14.88 33.46
CA SER A 55 -33.42 -13.75 32.51
C SER A 55 -34.06 -13.85 31.12
N ASN A 56 -34.90 -14.85 30.82
CA ASN A 56 -35.58 -15.06 29.52
C ASN A 56 -36.05 -13.79 28.77
N SER A 57 -36.67 -12.80 29.42
CA SER A 57 -37.16 -11.58 28.75
C SER A 57 -36.06 -10.69 28.15
N LYS A 58 -34.83 -10.71 28.69
CA LYS A 58 -33.71 -9.88 28.20
C LYS A 58 -33.08 -10.45 26.93
N LEU A 59 -32.87 -11.77 26.89
CA LEU A 59 -32.30 -12.44 25.72
C LEU A 59 -33.28 -12.39 24.54
N ILE A 60 -34.58 -12.63 24.79
CA ILE A 60 -35.60 -12.53 23.74
C ILE A 60 -35.61 -11.13 23.11
N HIS A 61 -35.65 -10.06 23.92
CA HIS A 61 -35.62 -8.69 23.40
C HIS A 61 -34.30 -8.34 22.68
N HIS A 62 -33.18 -8.96 23.05
CA HIS A 62 -31.90 -8.74 22.37
C HIS A 62 -31.90 -9.31 20.94
N PHE A 63 -32.32 -10.56 20.75
CA PHE A 63 -32.35 -11.18 19.42
C PHE A 63 -33.52 -10.69 18.56
N VAL A 64 -34.68 -10.35 19.15
CA VAL A 64 -35.77 -9.67 18.43
C VAL A 64 -35.33 -8.26 17.97
N GLY A 65 -34.55 -7.55 18.79
CA GLY A 65 -33.92 -6.28 18.41
C GLY A 65 -32.90 -6.39 17.28
N MET A 66 -32.41 -7.58 16.97
CA MET A 66 -31.57 -7.88 15.79
C MET A 66 -32.38 -8.41 14.58
N GLY A 67 -33.71 -8.35 14.63
CA GLY A 67 -34.59 -8.67 13.50
C GLY A 67 -35.06 -10.13 13.42
N PHE A 68 -34.70 -10.99 14.38
CA PHE A 68 -35.19 -12.37 14.42
C PHE A 68 -36.61 -12.43 15.00
N SER A 69 -37.47 -13.30 14.46
CA SER A 69 -38.85 -13.42 14.95
C SER A 69 -38.91 -14.11 16.32
N GLU A 70 -39.74 -13.60 17.22
CA GLU A 70 -39.82 -14.04 18.63
C GLU A 70 -40.03 -15.55 18.78
N LYS A 71 -40.82 -16.17 17.88
CA LYS A 71 -41.02 -17.64 17.84
C LYS A 71 -39.74 -18.43 17.56
N LYS A 72 -38.86 -17.95 16.66
CA LYS A 72 -37.54 -18.57 16.41
C LYS A 72 -36.61 -18.37 17.60
N VAL A 73 -36.63 -17.18 18.21
CA VAL A 73 -35.81 -16.83 19.37
C VAL A 73 -36.16 -17.69 20.58
N ALA A 74 -37.45 -17.89 20.88
CA ALA A 74 -37.89 -18.79 21.93
C ALA A 74 -37.41 -20.24 21.72
N LYS A 75 -37.56 -20.77 20.49
CA LYS A 75 -37.12 -22.14 20.15
C LYS A 75 -35.60 -22.31 20.26
N ALA A 76 -34.83 -21.35 19.76
CA ALA A 76 -33.36 -21.39 19.84
C ALA A 76 -32.84 -21.29 21.30
N ILE A 77 -33.55 -20.58 22.18
CA ILE A 77 -33.26 -20.54 23.62
C ILE A 77 -33.65 -21.85 24.32
N GLU A 78 -34.77 -22.48 23.94
CA GLU A 78 -35.18 -23.80 24.46
C GLU A 78 -34.17 -24.89 24.09
N GLU A 79 -33.59 -24.83 22.89
CA GLU A 79 -32.65 -25.82 22.37
C GLU A 79 -31.22 -25.68 22.90
N ASN A 80 -30.78 -24.46 23.25
CA ASN A 80 -29.39 -24.18 23.67
C ASN A 80 -29.25 -23.76 25.15
N GLY A 81 -30.34 -23.35 25.80
CA GLY A 81 -30.38 -22.82 27.17
C GLY A 81 -29.90 -21.36 27.31
N GLU A 82 -30.34 -20.67 28.37
CA GLU A 82 -30.07 -19.24 28.66
C GLU A 82 -28.56 -18.87 28.80
N GLY A 83 -27.64 -19.84 28.74
CA GLY A 83 -26.23 -19.67 29.11
C GLY A 83 -25.24 -19.30 28.00
N ASN A 84 -25.56 -19.52 26.71
CA ASN A 84 -24.64 -19.24 25.60
C ASN A 84 -25.30 -18.47 24.45
N THR A 85 -25.04 -17.17 24.40
CA THR A 85 -25.55 -16.26 23.35
C THR A 85 -25.02 -16.57 21.95
N GLU A 86 -23.83 -17.15 21.82
CA GLU A 86 -23.23 -17.45 20.50
C GLU A 86 -23.92 -18.64 19.84
N SER A 87 -24.17 -19.74 20.58
CA SER A 87 -24.90 -20.90 20.06
C SER A 87 -26.38 -20.60 19.76
N ILE A 88 -27.03 -19.72 20.53
CA ILE A 88 -28.37 -19.22 20.22
C ILE A 88 -28.35 -18.43 18.89
N LEU A 89 -27.35 -17.56 18.69
CA LEU A 89 -27.21 -16.79 17.45
C LEU A 89 -26.91 -17.67 16.23
N GLU A 90 -26.02 -18.66 16.37
CA GLU A 90 -25.71 -19.64 15.33
C GLU A 90 -26.95 -20.45 14.93
N THR A 91 -27.71 -20.94 15.91
CA THR A 91 -28.99 -21.64 15.69
C THR A 91 -30.02 -20.75 14.98
N LEU A 92 -30.13 -19.48 15.38
CA LEU A 92 -31.00 -18.49 14.74
C LEU A 92 -30.61 -18.19 13.28
N LEU A 93 -29.30 -18.07 13.00
CA LEU A 93 -28.78 -17.92 11.65
C LEU A 93 -29.04 -19.17 10.81
N THR A 94 -28.92 -20.38 11.38
CA THR A 94 -29.33 -21.62 10.71
C THR A 94 -30.82 -21.64 10.37
N TYR A 95 -31.71 -21.23 11.29
CA TYR A 95 -33.15 -21.13 11.01
C TYR A 95 -33.51 -20.03 10.00
N SER A 96 -32.68 -19.01 9.81
CA SER A 96 -32.85 -18.04 8.74
C SER A 96 -32.24 -18.52 7.41
N ALA A 97 -31.20 -19.34 7.42
CA ALA A 97 -30.65 -19.96 6.21
C ALA A 97 -31.58 -21.02 5.62
N LEU A 98 -32.22 -21.85 6.45
CA LEU A 98 -33.12 -22.92 6.01
C LEU A 98 -34.43 -22.42 5.36
N GLU A 99 -34.94 -21.26 5.77
CA GLU A 99 -36.12 -20.63 5.13
C GLU A 99 -35.79 -19.91 3.81
N ASN A 100 -34.53 -19.49 3.61
CA ASN A 100 -34.11 -18.79 2.39
C ASN A 100 -33.66 -19.74 1.26
N SER A 101 -34.02 -21.02 1.35
CA SER A 101 -33.74 -22.02 0.31
C SER A 101 -35.02 -22.39 -0.45
N PRO A 102 -35.07 -22.28 -1.79
CA PRO A 102 -36.25 -22.65 -2.57
C PRO A 102 -36.42 -24.18 -2.54
N GLN A 103 -37.44 -24.66 -1.83
CA GLN A 103 -37.73 -26.10 -1.73
C GLN A 103 -38.12 -26.66 -3.10
N GLN A 104 -37.26 -27.49 -3.67
CA GLN A 104 -37.58 -28.27 -4.87
C GLN A 104 -38.61 -29.35 -4.56
N GLN A 105 -39.53 -29.56 -5.50
CA GLN A 105 -40.65 -30.48 -5.38
C GLN A 105 -40.17 -31.93 -5.22
N GLN A 106 -40.80 -32.67 -4.32
CA GLN A 106 -40.91 -34.14 -4.42
C GLN A 106 -42.39 -34.51 -4.42
N HIS A 107 -42.78 -35.36 -5.37
CA HIS A 107 -44.16 -35.71 -5.67
C HIS A 107 -44.36 -37.20 -5.42
N VAL A 108 -45.19 -37.55 -4.44
CA VAL A 108 -45.74 -38.90 -4.23
C VAL A 108 -47.16 -38.73 -3.69
N ASP A 109 -48.11 -39.44 -4.29
CA ASP A 109 -49.55 -39.24 -4.11
C ASP A 109 -50.16 -40.06 -2.96
N SER A 110 -51.16 -39.52 -2.26
CA SER A 110 -52.37 -40.27 -1.85
C SER A 110 -53.51 -39.37 -1.32
N ASP A 111 -54.55 -39.21 -2.14
CA ASP A 111 -55.99 -39.17 -1.84
C ASP A 111 -56.66 -38.32 -0.71
N HIS A 112 -57.81 -37.77 -1.13
CA HIS A 112 -59.06 -37.49 -0.38
C HIS A 112 -59.25 -36.24 0.54
N CYS A 113 -59.73 -35.17 -0.13
CA CYS A 113 -61.12 -34.65 -0.04
C CYS A 113 -61.53 -33.56 1.00
N SER A 114 -62.34 -32.60 0.51
CA SER A 114 -63.29 -31.69 1.21
C SER A 114 -62.76 -30.56 2.12
N SER A 115 -63.40 -29.37 2.24
CA SER A 115 -64.36 -28.66 1.36
C SER A 115 -64.69 -27.23 1.89
N GLU A 116 -64.61 -26.22 1.02
CA GLU A 116 -65.50 -25.02 0.91
C GLU A 116 -65.66 -24.01 2.08
N TYR A 117 -66.36 -22.89 1.81
CA TYR A 117 -66.50 -21.63 2.57
C TYR A 117 -65.22 -20.78 2.67
N ASP A 118 -65.00 -19.69 1.91
CA ASP A 118 -65.83 -18.79 1.07
C ASP A 118 -66.60 -17.66 1.78
N GLU A 119 -66.74 -16.52 1.07
CA GLU A 119 -67.29 -15.18 1.43
C GLU A 119 -66.60 -14.42 2.59
N SER A 120 -66.51 -13.09 2.66
CA SER A 120 -66.64 -11.91 1.74
C SER A 120 -66.04 -10.69 2.54
N PHE A 121 -66.02 -9.38 2.23
CA PHE A 121 -66.40 -8.39 1.17
C PHE A 121 -65.69 -7.06 1.62
N LEU A 122 -65.33 -5.99 0.89
CA LEU A 122 -65.45 -5.45 -0.49
C LEU A 122 -64.07 -4.84 -0.88
N GLU A 123 -63.66 -4.70 -2.14
CA GLU A 123 -63.90 -3.58 -3.11
C GLU A 123 -63.74 -2.13 -2.57
N ASP A 124 -62.80 -1.38 -3.17
CA ASP A 124 -63.15 -0.28 -4.09
C ASP A 124 -62.06 -0.12 -5.20
N LEU A 125 -62.51 0.20 -6.41
CA LEU A 125 -61.78 0.43 -7.68
C LEU A 125 -62.72 1.35 -8.48
N SER A 126 -62.37 2.51 -9.03
CA SER A 126 -61.21 2.92 -9.83
C SER A 126 -61.63 4.22 -10.55
N ASP A 127 -60.69 4.95 -11.16
CA ASP A 127 -60.90 5.65 -12.45
C ASP A 127 -59.50 6.12 -12.92
N MET A 128 -58.86 5.56 -13.96
CA MET A 128 -59.24 5.38 -15.37
C MET A 128 -59.03 6.65 -16.21
N ASP A 129 -58.01 6.65 -17.08
CA ASP A 129 -58.27 7.00 -18.48
C ASP A 129 -57.24 6.44 -19.48
N THR A 130 -57.69 5.45 -20.25
CA THR A 130 -57.58 5.37 -21.70
C THR A 130 -56.39 6.04 -22.41
N TRP A 131 -55.38 5.27 -22.79
CA TRP A 131 -54.48 5.63 -23.90
C TRP A 131 -54.59 4.58 -25.01
N SER A 132 -55.01 5.05 -26.20
CA SER A 132 -55.30 4.24 -27.38
C SER A 132 -54.04 3.68 -28.04
N ASP A 133 -54.17 2.54 -28.71
CA ASP A 133 -53.29 2.20 -29.83
C ASP A 133 -53.25 3.37 -30.82
N ASN A 134 -52.04 3.72 -31.26
CA ASN A 134 -51.76 4.49 -32.47
C ASN A 134 -50.32 4.20 -32.89
N GLU A 135 -50.13 3.11 -33.65
CA GLU A 135 -49.03 3.08 -34.61
C GLU A 135 -49.31 4.16 -35.66
N GLU A 136 -48.70 5.34 -35.52
CA GLU A 136 -47.98 6.01 -36.62
C GLU A 136 -47.26 7.29 -36.20
N ASN A 137 -46.14 7.56 -36.86
CA ASN A 137 -45.50 8.88 -37.03
C ASN A 137 -44.97 9.63 -35.79
N MET A 138 -43.85 9.17 -35.21
CA MET A 138 -42.69 10.04 -34.89
C MET A 138 -41.38 9.22 -34.82
N ASN A 139 -40.97 8.63 -35.96
CA ASN A 139 -39.75 7.83 -36.05
C ASN A 139 -38.50 8.72 -36.24
N ALA A 140 -38.23 9.57 -35.23
CA ALA A 140 -37.28 10.69 -35.34
C ALA A 140 -36.43 10.99 -34.08
N PHE A 141 -36.40 10.08 -33.10
CA PHE A 141 -35.51 10.19 -31.92
C PHE A 141 -34.22 9.40 -32.12
N SER A 142 -33.09 10.04 -31.84
CA SER A 142 -31.75 9.46 -31.95
C SER A 142 -31.48 8.43 -30.85
N ASN A 143 -30.38 7.70 -30.97
CA ASN A 143 -29.96 6.75 -29.93
C ASN A 143 -29.61 7.48 -28.61
N MET A 144 -29.12 8.72 -28.69
CA MET A 144 -28.82 9.56 -27.53
C MET A 144 -30.08 9.94 -26.75
N ASP A 145 -31.18 10.29 -27.42
CA ASP A 145 -32.42 10.72 -26.78
C ASP A 145 -33.03 9.62 -25.90
N LYS A 146 -32.92 8.36 -26.35
CA LYS A 146 -33.36 7.16 -25.59
C LYS A 146 -32.51 6.92 -24.34
N THR A 147 -31.20 7.10 -24.45
CA THR A 147 -30.27 7.00 -23.31
C THR A 147 -30.53 8.11 -22.28
N LEU A 148 -30.72 9.35 -22.73
CA LEU A 148 -30.98 10.50 -21.87
C LEU A 148 -32.34 10.35 -21.13
N LEU A 149 -33.39 9.90 -21.82
CA LEU A 149 -34.69 9.57 -21.21
C LEU A 149 -34.57 8.42 -20.19
N SER A 150 -33.71 7.42 -20.45
CA SER A 150 -33.46 6.31 -19.52
C SER A 150 -32.78 6.77 -18.23
N LEU A 151 -31.78 7.66 -18.33
CA LEU A 151 -31.11 8.25 -17.16
C LEU A 151 -32.03 9.20 -16.38
N ALA A 152 -32.88 9.97 -17.06
CA ALA A 152 -33.91 10.79 -16.41
C ALA A 152 -34.93 9.94 -15.62
N ASN A 153 -35.34 8.79 -16.17
CA ASN A 153 -36.21 7.82 -15.48
C ASN A 153 -35.53 7.14 -14.27
N MET A 154 -34.20 7.15 -14.20
CA MET A 154 -33.43 6.72 -13.01
C MET A 154 -33.25 7.84 -11.96
N GLY A 155 -33.78 9.05 -12.23
CA GLY A 155 -33.74 10.18 -11.30
C GLY A 155 -32.53 11.12 -11.46
N TYR A 156 -31.68 10.92 -12.46
CA TYR A 156 -30.55 11.81 -12.73
C TYR A 156 -31.00 13.07 -13.49
N THR A 157 -30.31 14.20 -13.26
CA THR A 157 -30.62 15.43 -14.00
C THR A 157 -30.14 15.34 -15.45
N GLY A 158 -30.83 16.00 -16.38
CA GLY A 158 -30.44 16.04 -17.79
C GLY A 158 -29.06 16.66 -18.03
N GLU A 159 -28.62 17.57 -17.14
CA GLU A 159 -27.27 18.15 -17.16
C GLU A 159 -26.20 17.09 -16.82
N GLU A 160 -26.45 16.26 -15.80
CA GLU A 160 -25.53 15.19 -15.40
C GLU A 160 -25.46 14.08 -16.45
N ALA A 161 -26.61 13.69 -17.03
CA ALA A 161 -26.68 12.75 -18.14
C ALA A 161 -25.88 13.25 -19.36
N SER A 162 -26.06 14.52 -19.74
CA SER A 162 -25.34 15.14 -20.85
C SER A 162 -23.81 15.18 -20.60
N ILE A 163 -23.39 15.64 -19.41
CA ILE A 163 -21.97 15.70 -19.02
C ILE A 163 -21.34 14.30 -18.99
N ALA A 164 -22.08 13.26 -18.61
CA ALA A 164 -21.61 11.87 -18.67
C ALA A 164 -21.42 11.39 -20.12
N MET A 165 -22.38 11.67 -21.00
CA MET A 165 -22.32 11.25 -22.41
C MET A 165 -21.16 11.94 -23.16
N ASP A 166 -20.92 13.23 -22.92
CA ASP A 166 -19.76 13.97 -23.45
C ASP A 166 -18.41 13.43 -22.94
N ARG A 167 -18.38 12.76 -21.79
CA ARG A 167 -17.16 12.27 -21.13
C ARG A 167 -16.87 10.80 -21.38
N CYS A 168 -17.90 9.97 -21.50
CA CYS A 168 -17.78 8.53 -21.73
C CYS A 168 -17.85 8.16 -23.23
N GLY A 169 -18.40 9.05 -24.06
CA GLY A 169 -18.53 8.86 -25.52
C GLY A 169 -19.90 8.29 -25.94
N PRO A 170 -20.22 8.36 -27.25
CA PRO A 170 -21.57 8.13 -27.77
C PRO A 170 -22.07 6.68 -27.70
N GLU A 171 -21.16 5.71 -27.52
CA GLU A 171 -21.45 4.27 -27.42
C GLU A 171 -21.33 3.73 -25.98
N ALA A 172 -21.18 4.61 -24.98
CA ALA A 172 -21.05 4.21 -23.58
C ALA A 172 -22.33 3.56 -23.04
N SER A 173 -22.19 2.51 -22.22
CA SER A 173 -23.35 1.84 -21.63
C SER A 173 -24.00 2.67 -20.51
N ILE A 174 -25.29 2.45 -20.27
CA ILE A 174 -26.05 3.11 -19.19
C ILE A 174 -25.40 2.87 -17.82
N VAL A 175 -24.71 1.74 -17.62
CA VAL A 175 -23.97 1.43 -16.38
C VAL A 175 -22.76 2.34 -16.22
N GLU A 176 -21.96 2.52 -17.27
CA GLU A 176 -20.77 3.40 -17.24
C GLU A 176 -21.15 4.88 -17.07
N LEU A 177 -22.25 5.31 -17.71
CA LEU A 177 -22.81 6.65 -17.54
C LEU A 177 -23.32 6.86 -16.09
N THR A 178 -23.99 5.86 -15.52
CA THR A 178 -24.47 5.89 -14.13
C THR A 178 -23.30 5.95 -13.13
N ASP A 179 -22.28 5.10 -13.29
CA ASP A 179 -21.08 5.10 -12.43
C ASP A 179 -20.34 6.46 -12.52
N PHE A 180 -20.26 7.05 -13.71
CA PHE A 180 -19.67 8.39 -13.91
C PHE A 180 -20.46 9.48 -13.17
N ILE A 181 -21.79 9.48 -13.28
CA ILE A 181 -22.66 10.45 -12.58
C ILE A 181 -22.53 10.30 -11.07
N CYS A 182 -22.59 9.07 -10.54
CA CYS A 182 -22.42 8.80 -9.12
C CYS A 182 -21.05 9.27 -8.61
N ALA A 183 -19.97 9.00 -9.34
CA ALA A 183 -18.63 9.48 -8.97
C ALA A 183 -18.54 11.02 -8.98
N ALA A 184 -19.16 11.70 -9.96
CA ALA A 184 -19.21 13.15 -10.03
C ALA A 184 -20.06 13.78 -8.92
N GLN A 185 -21.18 13.14 -8.53
CA GLN A 185 -22.02 13.56 -7.41
C GLN A 185 -21.29 13.39 -6.06
N MET A 186 -20.58 12.28 -5.85
CA MET A 186 -19.76 12.07 -4.65
C MET A 186 -18.63 13.12 -4.53
N ALA A 187 -17.99 13.49 -5.63
CA ALA A 187 -17.00 14.58 -5.66
C ALA A 187 -17.64 15.92 -5.24
N LYS A 188 -18.74 16.33 -5.89
CA LYS A 188 -19.48 17.56 -5.55
C LYS A 188 -19.92 17.59 -4.08
N ALA A 189 -20.37 16.46 -3.53
CA ALA A 189 -20.78 16.37 -2.12
C ALA A 189 -19.58 16.56 -1.16
N SER A 190 -18.39 16.07 -1.52
CA SER A 190 -17.17 16.28 -0.73
C SER A 190 -16.69 17.74 -0.75
N ASP A 191 -16.88 18.47 -1.86
CA ASP A 191 -16.56 19.90 -1.96
C ASP A 191 -17.60 20.76 -1.21
N ALA A 192 -18.90 20.42 -1.27
CA ALA A 192 -19.95 21.12 -0.55
C ALA A 192 -19.75 21.07 0.99
N CYS A 193 -19.18 19.98 1.50
CA CYS A 193 -18.83 19.82 2.92
C CYS A 193 -17.74 20.81 3.40
N LEU A 194 -17.04 21.49 2.49
CA LEU A 194 -16.03 22.52 2.81
C LEU A 194 -16.60 23.95 2.82
N GLN A 195 -17.90 24.15 2.58
CA GLN A 195 -18.49 25.47 2.31
C GLN A 195 -19.24 26.14 3.48
N GLU A 196 -19.28 25.54 4.67
CA GLU A 196 -19.88 26.16 5.88
C GLU A 196 -18.92 27.06 6.67
N LEU A 197 -18.36 28.10 6.04
CA LEU A 197 -17.80 29.27 6.73
C LEU A 197 -18.18 30.57 5.98
N PRO A 198 -18.63 31.65 6.66
CA PRO A 198 -19.19 32.81 5.95
C PRO A 198 -18.13 33.73 5.33
N GLU A 199 -18.18 33.96 4.01
CA GLU A 199 -17.43 35.02 3.35
C GLU A 199 -18.13 36.39 3.49
N GLU A 200 -17.71 37.24 4.44
CA GLU A 200 -17.93 38.68 4.31
C GLU A 200 -16.90 39.31 3.36
N LYS A 201 -17.38 39.98 2.31
CA LYS A 201 -16.55 40.68 1.30
C LYS A 201 -16.60 42.20 1.47
N PRO A 202 -15.50 42.88 1.86
CA PRO A 202 -15.36 44.33 1.73
C PRO A 202 -14.71 44.72 0.40
N LYS A 203 -15.26 45.75 -0.26
CA LYS A 203 -14.63 46.42 -1.42
C LYS A 203 -13.70 47.57 -0.95
N PRO A 204 -12.69 47.99 -1.75
CA PRO A 204 -11.55 48.76 -1.23
C PRO A 204 -11.70 50.29 -1.31
N LYS A 205 -11.11 51.03 -0.34
CA LYS A 205 -10.14 52.14 -0.54
C LYS A 205 -9.71 52.89 0.75
N HIS A 206 -8.56 53.58 0.65
CA HIS A 206 -8.03 54.72 1.43
C HIS A 206 -7.55 54.57 2.91
N MET A 207 -6.25 54.23 3.02
CA MET A 207 -5.14 55.00 3.67
C MET A 207 -4.99 55.20 5.20
N PHE A 208 -3.69 55.19 5.56
CA PHE A 208 -2.97 55.65 6.77
C PHE A 208 -2.87 54.75 8.02
N ASN A 209 -1.60 54.55 8.41
CA ASN A 209 -0.94 54.19 9.70
C ASN A 209 -1.79 53.54 10.83
N ASP A 210 -1.31 52.51 11.54
CA ASP A 210 -0.04 52.54 12.30
C ASP A 210 0.68 51.15 12.40
N SER A 211 1.48 50.95 13.44
CA SER A 211 2.73 50.17 13.46
C SER A 211 2.63 48.68 13.86
N GLY A 212 2.99 47.83 12.90
CA GLY A 212 4.13 46.89 13.01
C GLY A 212 4.25 45.89 14.17
N ARG A 213 4.10 44.58 13.86
CA ARG A 213 4.79 43.48 14.58
C ARG A 213 5.12 42.20 13.79
N HIS A 214 4.92 42.15 12.46
CA HIS A 214 5.10 40.93 11.64
C HIS A 214 6.12 41.06 10.48
N LYS A 215 7.37 41.43 10.77
CA LYS A 215 8.47 41.47 9.76
C LYS A 215 9.77 40.78 10.21
N ARG A 216 9.67 39.53 10.69
CA ARG A 216 10.86 38.68 10.99
C ARG A 216 10.86 37.25 10.41
N ARG A 217 9.75 36.68 9.91
CA ARG A 217 9.77 35.38 9.19
C ARG A 217 10.09 35.54 7.70
N THR A 218 9.40 36.44 6.99
CA THR A 218 9.45 36.59 5.52
C THR A 218 10.78 37.08 4.93
N LEU A 219 11.76 37.47 5.75
CA LEU A 219 13.08 37.92 5.27
C LEU A 219 14.00 36.72 4.93
N TYR A 220 13.89 35.62 5.67
CA TYR A 220 14.78 34.46 5.52
C TYR A 220 14.58 33.75 4.17
N GLU A 221 13.32 33.51 3.78
CA GLU A 221 12.95 32.93 2.48
C GLU A 221 13.52 33.75 1.30
N TYR A 222 13.46 35.08 1.40
CA TYR A 222 13.91 35.98 0.34
C TYR A 222 15.44 36.07 0.24
N GLU A 223 16.16 35.94 1.36
CA GLU A 223 17.64 35.91 1.38
C GLU A 223 18.21 34.60 0.83
N VAL A 224 17.59 33.46 1.14
CA VAL A 224 17.96 32.15 0.54
C VAL A 224 17.81 32.20 -0.99
N LEU A 225 16.71 32.78 -1.49
CA LEU A 225 16.47 32.96 -2.92
C LEU A 225 17.53 33.85 -3.59
N LYS A 226 18.01 34.89 -2.89
CA LYS A 226 19.03 35.82 -3.40
C LYS A 226 20.42 35.18 -3.48
N ARG A 227 20.83 34.41 -2.46
CA ARG A 227 22.17 33.79 -2.42
C ARG A 227 22.37 32.73 -3.51
N LYS A 228 21.31 32.02 -3.94
CA LYS A 228 21.40 31.02 -5.02
C LYS A 228 21.51 31.62 -6.43
N LYS A 229 21.26 32.92 -6.64
CA LYS A 229 21.31 33.58 -7.97
C LYS A 229 22.68 34.10 -8.43
N GLN A 230 23.77 33.78 -7.72
CA GLN A 230 25.13 34.31 -8.00
C GLN A 230 26.22 33.25 -8.26
N ARG A 231 25.88 31.97 -8.45
CA ARG A 231 26.79 31.00 -9.09
C ARG A 231 26.41 30.85 -10.58
N GLY A 232 27.41 30.80 -11.44
CA GLY A 232 27.29 31.20 -12.84
C GLY A 232 26.46 30.28 -13.72
N TYR A 233 25.57 30.87 -14.52
CA TYR A 233 24.89 30.20 -15.63
C TYR A 233 25.91 29.84 -16.73
N LYS A 234 26.47 28.63 -16.66
CA LYS A 234 27.26 28.08 -17.76
C LYS A 234 26.28 27.42 -18.74
N LYS A 235 26.00 28.10 -19.86
CA LYS A 235 25.21 27.52 -20.96
C LYS A 235 25.85 26.20 -21.39
N ILE A 236 25.14 25.11 -21.13
CA ILE A 236 25.13 23.94 -22.00
C ILE A 236 23.91 24.10 -22.92
N LEU A 237 23.96 23.50 -24.10
CA LEU A 237 22.94 23.65 -25.14
C LEU A 237 21.70 22.80 -24.81
N ASP A 238 20.63 22.99 -25.57
CA ASP A 238 19.55 22.01 -25.65
C ASP A 238 20.15 20.68 -26.14
N ASP A 239 20.02 19.63 -25.33
CA ASP A 239 20.36 18.25 -25.65
C ASP A 239 19.38 17.34 -24.89
N ASP A 240 19.07 16.20 -25.50
CA ASP A 240 17.77 15.50 -25.52
C ASP A 240 16.85 15.35 -24.28
N ASP A 241 15.60 15.05 -24.66
CA ASP A 241 14.47 14.51 -23.89
C ASP A 241 14.78 13.16 -23.16
N GLU A 242 15.83 13.08 -22.34
CA GLU A 242 16.24 11.80 -21.72
C GLU A 242 15.15 11.22 -20.79
N THR A 243 14.58 10.09 -21.21
CA THR A 243 14.00 9.12 -20.28
C THR A 243 15.13 8.50 -19.46
N ILE A 244 14.95 8.45 -18.13
CA ILE A 244 15.97 7.94 -17.20
C ILE A 244 16.21 6.46 -17.52
N ARG A 245 17.33 6.16 -18.18
CA ARG A 245 17.77 4.79 -18.44
C ARG A 245 18.22 4.19 -17.12
N LEU A 246 17.41 3.30 -16.54
CA LEU A 246 17.81 2.54 -15.36
C LEU A 246 19.04 1.67 -15.73
N PRO A 247 20.06 1.58 -14.86
CA PRO A 247 21.20 0.70 -15.12
C PRO A 247 20.73 -0.75 -15.23
N ASN A 248 21.16 -1.47 -16.28
CA ASN A 248 20.97 -2.91 -16.35
C ASN A 248 22.35 -3.61 -16.42
N PRO A 249 22.70 -4.51 -15.47
CA PRO A 249 21.90 -4.94 -14.32
C PRO A 249 21.75 -3.87 -13.22
N MET A 250 20.61 -3.84 -12.53
CA MET A 250 20.34 -2.93 -11.40
C MET A 250 21.07 -3.36 -10.11
N ILE A 251 22.39 -3.15 -10.05
CA ILE A 251 23.28 -3.55 -8.94
C ILE A 251 23.78 -2.39 -8.06
N GLY A 252 23.24 -1.18 -8.21
CA GLY A 252 23.67 -0.02 -7.42
C GLY A 252 25.17 0.30 -7.55
N PHE A 253 25.82 0.56 -6.42
CA PHE A 253 27.28 0.68 -6.30
C PHE A 253 27.95 -0.65 -5.89
N GLY A 254 27.26 -1.79 -6.12
CA GLY A 254 27.71 -3.15 -5.80
C GLY A 254 26.67 -3.92 -4.96
N VAL A 255 26.59 -5.24 -5.15
CA VAL A 255 25.72 -6.16 -4.39
C VAL A 255 26.54 -7.35 -3.84
N PRO A 256 26.08 -8.05 -2.78
CA PRO A 256 26.88 -9.09 -2.11
C PRO A 256 27.31 -10.28 -2.99
N THR A 257 26.59 -10.55 -4.09
CA THR A 257 26.82 -11.71 -4.97
C THR A 257 27.73 -11.43 -6.16
N GLU A 258 27.94 -10.16 -6.51
CA GLU A 258 28.67 -9.75 -7.71
C GLU A 258 30.09 -9.24 -7.37
N PRO A 259 31.08 -9.40 -8.27
CA PRO A 259 32.41 -8.87 -8.04
C PRO A 259 32.39 -7.34 -7.99
N CYS A 260 32.63 -6.78 -6.80
CA CYS A 260 32.54 -5.35 -6.53
C CYS A 260 33.48 -4.53 -7.43
N GLN A 261 32.89 -3.81 -8.39
CA GLN A 261 33.61 -2.77 -9.14
C GLN A 261 33.88 -1.59 -8.21
N VAL A 262 35.08 -0.99 -8.30
CA VAL A 262 35.49 0.07 -7.37
C VAL A 262 34.87 1.41 -7.79
N TYR A 263 33.59 1.59 -7.49
CA TYR A 263 32.86 2.84 -7.71
C TYR A 263 33.54 4.01 -6.98
N HIS A 264 33.92 5.03 -7.74
CA HIS A 264 34.48 6.27 -7.24
C HIS A 264 33.42 7.38 -7.35
N ARG A 265 32.79 7.70 -6.22
CA ARG A 265 31.74 8.71 -6.13
C ARG A 265 32.21 9.91 -5.31
N THR A 266 32.21 11.09 -5.92
CA THR A 266 32.56 12.35 -5.27
C THR A 266 31.29 13.06 -4.80
N LEU A 267 31.22 13.41 -3.51
CA LEU A 267 30.08 14.14 -2.95
C LEU A 267 30.33 15.66 -2.95
N PRO A 268 29.32 16.51 -3.24
CA PRO A 268 29.40 17.93 -2.97
C PRO A 268 29.58 18.20 -1.47
N GLU A 269 30.34 19.23 -1.12
CA GLU A 269 30.69 19.59 0.27
C GLU A 269 29.44 19.72 1.19
N ALA A 270 28.34 20.28 0.68
CA ALA A 270 27.08 20.40 1.41
C ALA A 270 26.36 19.06 1.67
N ALA A 271 26.63 18.03 0.86
CA ALA A 271 26.09 16.69 1.06
C ALA A 271 26.85 15.92 2.14
N ILE A 272 28.16 16.15 2.29
CA ILE A 272 29.07 15.45 3.21
C ILE A 272 28.69 15.69 4.69
N GLY A 273 29.10 14.76 5.55
CA GLY A 273 29.09 14.90 7.01
C GLY A 273 27.75 14.59 7.69
N PRO A 274 27.71 14.59 9.04
CA PRO A 274 26.50 14.36 9.81
C PRO A 274 25.49 15.52 9.67
N PRO A 275 24.17 15.25 9.71
CA PRO A 275 23.55 13.92 9.67
C PRO A 275 23.85 13.21 8.35
N TYR A 276 24.10 11.90 8.42
CA TYR A 276 23.91 11.06 7.25
C TYR A 276 22.44 11.10 6.86
N PHE A 277 22.13 10.99 5.57
CA PHE A 277 20.76 10.92 5.07
C PHE A 277 20.59 9.74 4.12
N TYR A 278 19.38 9.21 4.07
CA TYR A 278 18.99 8.08 3.21
C TYR A 278 17.52 8.23 2.81
N PHE A 279 17.26 8.35 1.51
CA PHE A 279 15.92 8.50 0.95
C PHE A 279 15.64 7.41 -0.10
N GLU A 280 14.56 6.64 0.07
CA GLU A 280 14.08 5.62 -0.88
C GLU A 280 12.93 6.15 -1.74
N ASN A 281 12.89 5.73 -3.00
CA ASN A 281 11.73 5.91 -3.89
C ASN A 281 11.70 4.83 -4.99
N VAL A 282 10.55 4.65 -5.63
CA VAL A 282 10.36 3.71 -6.76
C VAL A 282 11.32 4.05 -7.92
N ALA A 283 12.03 3.05 -8.45
CA ALA A 283 12.99 3.27 -9.54
C ALA A 283 12.30 3.82 -10.81
N LEU A 284 11.22 3.14 -11.24
CA LEU A 284 10.35 3.50 -12.38
C LEU A 284 9.43 4.69 -12.08
N ALA A 285 9.96 5.75 -11.46
CA ALA A 285 9.22 6.99 -11.22
C ALA A 285 9.00 7.77 -12.53
N PRO A 286 7.98 8.65 -12.60
CA PRO A 286 7.75 9.50 -13.77
C PRO A 286 8.95 10.36 -14.18
N LYS A 287 8.96 10.79 -15.45
CA LYS A 287 10.05 11.59 -16.03
C LYS A 287 10.29 12.88 -15.23
N GLY A 288 11.56 13.23 -14.99
CA GLY A 288 11.96 14.40 -14.20
C GLY A 288 11.82 14.26 -12.68
N VAL A 289 11.23 13.17 -12.15
CA VAL A 289 11.07 12.97 -10.70
C VAL A 289 12.43 12.75 -10.03
N TRP A 290 13.26 11.82 -10.53
CA TRP A 290 14.61 11.61 -9.98
C TRP A 290 15.52 12.82 -10.15
N SER A 291 15.44 13.52 -11.29
CA SER A 291 16.15 14.78 -11.53
C SER A 291 15.78 15.85 -10.49
N THR A 292 14.51 15.89 -10.08
CA THR A 292 14.03 16.78 -9.03
C THR A 292 14.50 16.34 -7.64
N ILE A 293 14.37 15.05 -7.29
CA ILE A 293 14.81 14.51 -5.99
C ILE A 293 16.32 14.75 -5.79
N SER A 294 17.14 14.43 -6.80
CA SER A 294 18.59 14.66 -6.80
C SER A 294 18.94 16.14 -6.57
N ARG A 295 18.34 17.04 -7.36
CA ARG A 295 18.53 18.51 -7.25
C ARG A 295 18.17 19.08 -5.88
N PHE A 296 17.17 18.51 -5.19
CA PHE A 296 16.85 18.92 -3.82
C PHE A 296 17.79 18.28 -2.79
N LEU A 297 18.14 17.00 -2.94
CA LEU A 297 19.05 16.27 -2.06
C LEU A 297 20.53 16.47 -2.45
N TYR A 298 20.93 17.73 -2.63
CA TYR A 298 22.30 18.21 -2.83
C TYR A 298 23.01 17.69 -4.09
N ASP A 299 22.28 17.57 -5.20
CA ASP A 299 22.77 17.10 -6.52
C ASP A 299 23.41 15.70 -6.45
N VAL A 300 22.85 14.84 -5.59
CA VAL A 300 23.30 13.45 -5.39
C VAL A 300 22.71 12.50 -6.42
N GLU A 301 23.57 11.70 -7.06
CA GLU A 301 23.18 10.58 -7.91
C GLU A 301 22.45 9.47 -7.11
N PRO A 302 21.31 8.94 -7.61
CA PRO A 302 20.61 7.80 -7.00
C PRO A 302 21.33 6.47 -7.22
N GLU A 303 21.44 5.67 -6.16
CA GLU A 303 21.81 4.27 -6.24
C GLU A 303 20.59 3.44 -6.68
N PHE A 304 20.57 2.99 -7.94
CA PHE A 304 19.51 2.13 -8.47
C PHE A 304 19.84 0.65 -8.29
N VAL A 305 19.06 -0.06 -7.48
CA VAL A 305 19.26 -1.48 -7.20
C VAL A 305 17.93 -2.23 -7.11
N ASP A 306 17.95 -3.52 -7.47
CA ASP A 306 16.81 -4.43 -7.34
C ASP A 306 17.04 -5.41 -6.18
N SER A 307 16.08 -5.53 -5.25
CA SER A 307 16.13 -6.55 -4.18
C SER A 307 16.17 -8.00 -4.69
N LYS A 308 16.05 -8.29 -6.00
CA LYS A 308 16.36 -9.61 -6.56
C LYS A 308 17.79 -10.09 -6.25
N TYR A 309 18.73 -9.19 -5.96
CA TYR A 309 20.09 -9.51 -5.51
C TYR A 309 20.21 -9.70 -3.97
N PHE A 310 19.12 -9.53 -3.23
CA PHE A 310 19.06 -9.60 -1.77
C PHE A 310 18.04 -10.60 -1.23
N CYS A 311 16.97 -10.94 -1.96
CA CYS A 311 16.02 -11.99 -1.57
C CYS A 311 15.31 -12.63 -2.78
N ALA A 312 14.36 -13.55 -2.51
CA ALA A 312 13.57 -14.24 -3.51
C ALA A 312 12.51 -13.39 -4.25
N ALA A 313 12.35 -12.10 -3.92
CA ALA A 313 11.40 -11.19 -4.57
C ALA A 313 12.11 -9.95 -5.17
N ALA A 314 11.79 -9.61 -6.40
CA ALA A 314 12.29 -8.40 -7.06
C ALA A 314 11.65 -7.14 -6.44
N ARG A 315 12.43 -6.07 -6.27
CA ARG A 315 11.96 -4.76 -5.79
C ARG A 315 12.88 -3.66 -6.35
N LYS A 316 12.74 -3.37 -7.65
CA LYS A 316 13.46 -2.29 -8.37
C LYS A 316 13.24 -0.94 -7.65
N ARG A 317 14.30 -0.34 -7.07
CA ARG A 317 14.28 0.91 -6.26
C ARG A 317 15.48 1.82 -6.55
N GLY A 318 15.33 3.10 -6.21
CA GLY A 318 16.43 4.06 -6.15
C GLY A 318 16.64 4.57 -4.73
N TYR A 319 17.89 4.83 -4.35
CA TYR A 319 18.27 5.30 -3.03
C TYR A 319 19.22 6.50 -3.11
N ILE A 320 18.85 7.63 -2.52
CA ILE A 320 19.69 8.83 -2.46
C ILE A 320 20.22 9.01 -1.04
N HIS A 321 21.54 8.96 -0.88
CA HIS A 321 22.23 9.01 0.42
C HIS A 321 23.61 9.64 0.33
N ASN A 322 24.16 10.11 1.45
CA ASN A 322 25.56 10.53 1.59
C ASN A 322 26.45 9.50 2.33
N LEU A 323 25.91 8.31 2.66
CA LEU A 323 26.66 7.21 3.27
C LEU A 323 27.88 6.78 2.43
N PRO A 324 28.99 6.33 3.06
CA PRO A 324 30.06 5.63 2.37
C PRO A 324 29.57 4.37 1.63
N ILE A 325 30.28 4.01 0.57
CA ILE A 325 30.00 2.81 -0.25
C ILE A 325 31.03 1.70 -0.06
N GLN A 326 32.21 2.04 0.45
CA GLN A 326 33.29 1.11 0.78
C GLN A 326 32.96 0.34 2.07
N SER A 327 33.44 -0.91 2.16
CA SER A 327 33.31 -1.78 3.34
C SER A 327 31.87 -2.11 3.76
N ARG A 328 30.89 -2.05 2.83
CA ARG A 328 29.55 -2.61 3.02
C ARG A 328 29.61 -4.14 3.22
N PHE A 329 28.74 -4.69 4.05
CA PHE A 329 28.61 -6.14 4.29
C PHE A 329 27.14 -6.57 4.41
N PRO A 330 26.77 -7.79 3.95
CA PRO A 330 25.39 -8.28 4.03
C PRO A 330 24.99 -8.67 5.45
N LEU A 331 23.68 -8.77 5.69
CA LEU A 331 23.17 -9.41 6.90
C LEU A 331 23.47 -10.91 6.93
N VAL A 332 23.61 -11.46 8.14
CA VAL A 332 23.80 -12.88 8.40
C VAL A 332 22.76 -13.31 9.46
N PRO A 333 22.04 -14.43 9.28
CA PRO A 333 22.05 -15.32 8.11
C PRO A 333 21.56 -14.61 6.84
N LEU A 334 22.03 -15.09 5.68
CA LEU A 334 21.53 -14.65 4.39
C LEU A 334 20.07 -15.13 4.22
N PRO A 335 19.16 -14.30 3.68
CA PRO A 335 17.80 -14.70 3.34
C PRO A 335 17.77 -15.66 2.13
N PRO A 336 16.64 -16.36 1.88
CA PRO A 336 16.48 -17.20 0.70
C PRO A 336 16.50 -16.39 -0.60
N TYR A 337 17.17 -16.91 -1.63
CA TYR A 337 17.34 -16.27 -2.93
C TYR A 337 16.33 -16.77 -3.97
N THR A 338 15.70 -17.93 -3.78
CA THR A 338 14.68 -18.47 -4.70
C THR A 338 13.37 -18.81 -3.99
N ILE A 339 12.28 -18.90 -4.74
CA ILE A 339 10.97 -19.40 -4.23
C ILE A 339 11.14 -20.79 -3.60
N ASP A 340 12.00 -21.62 -4.19
CA ASP A 340 12.25 -23.00 -3.82
C ASP A 340 13.05 -23.17 -2.50
N GLU A 341 13.68 -22.09 -2.03
CA GLU A 341 14.34 -21.95 -0.73
C GLU A 341 13.43 -21.25 0.28
N ALA A 342 12.70 -20.22 -0.14
CA ALA A 342 11.78 -19.45 0.70
C ALA A 342 10.58 -20.29 1.13
N LEU A 343 10.00 -21.07 0.21
CA LEU A 343 8.76 -21.83 0.39
C LEU A 343 8.95 -23.31 0.04
N PRO A 344 9.78 -24.10 0.77
CA PRO A 344 10.14 -25.47 0.35
C PRO A 344 8.97 -26.47 0.18
N LEU A 345 7.77 -26.12 0.66
CA LEU A 345 6.55 -26.92 0.53
C LEU A 345 5.87 -26.75 -0.85
N THR A 346 6.06 -25.63 -1.54
CA THR A 346 5.42 -25.37 -2.85
C THR A 346 6.06 -26.20 -3.97
N ARG A 347 7.36 -26.49 -3.86
CA ARG A 347 8.17 -27.30 -4.79
C ARG A 347 7.51 -28.63 -5.22
N LYS A 348 6.73 -29.27 -4.33
CA LYS A 348 6.02 -30.53 -4.66
C LYS A 348 4.94 -30.35 -5.73
N TRP A 349 4.37 -29.15 -5.82
CA TRP A 349 3.21 -28.81 -6.62
C TRP A 349 3.54 -27.87 -7.79
N TRP A 350 4.81 -27.47 -7.91
CA TRP A 350 5.30 -26.60 -8.96
C TRP A 350 5.35 -27.35 -10.30
N PRO A 351 4.66 -26.89 -11.36
CA PRO A 351 4.66 -27.55 -12.65
C PRO A 351 5.94 -27.27 -13.44
N SER A 352 6.28 -28.17 -14.35
CA SER A 352 7.42 -28.09 -15.29
C SER A 352 7.46 -26.81 -16.11
N TRP A 353 6.30 -26.26 -16.46
CA TRP A 353 6.15 -25.07 -17.32
C TRP A 353 6.13 -23.74 -16.54
N ASP A 354 6.09 -23.74 -15.20
CA ASP A 354 6.22 -22.49 -14.43
C ASP A 354 7.69 -22.20 -14.11
N THR A 355 8.33 -21.44 -15.00
CA THR A 355 9.76 -21.12 -14.96
C THR A 355 10.16 -20.11 -13.88
N ARG A 356 9.23 -19.61 -13.06
CA ARG A 356 9.51 -18.57 -12.06
C ARG A 356 10.34 -19.11 -10.89
N THR A 357 11.60 -18.67 -10.80
CA THR A 357 12.48 -18.88 -9.64
C THR A 357 12.43 -17.75 -8.62
N LYS A 358 11.87 -16.60 -9.01
CA LYS A 358 11.73 -15.34 -8.26
C LYS A 358 10.27 -14.86 -8.27
N LEU A 359 9.90 -14.07 -7.27
CA LEU A 359 8.64 -13.33 -7.21
C LEU A 359 8.81 -11.91 -7.77
N ASN A 360 7.72 -11.33 -8.25
CA ASN A 360 7.66 -9.92 -8.68
C ASN A 360 7.54 -9.01 -7.45
N CYS A 361 7.50 -7.68 -7.65
CA CYS A 361 7.35 -6.72 -6.55
C CYS A 361 6.14 -7.05 -5.67
N LEU A 362 6.39 -7.20 -4.37
CA LEU A 362 5.36 -7.47 -3.37
C LEU A 362 4.40 -6.27 -3.28
N GLN A 363 3.10 -6.54 -3.35
CA GLN A 363 2.05 -5.54 -3.48
C GLN A 363 1.31 -5.33 -2.14
N THR A 364 0.56 -4.22 -2.06
CA THR A 364 -0.34 -3.89 -0.96
C THR A 364 -1.65 -4.69 -0.97
N CYS A 365 -1.97 -5.31 -2.10
CA CYS A 365 -3.18 -6.11 -2.34
C CYS A 365 -2.82 -7.54 -2.76
N ILE A 366 -3.76 -8.48 -2.60
CA ILE A 366 -3.59 -9.89 -2.95
C ILE A 366 -4.63 -10.37 -3.98
N GLY A 367 -4.29 -11.41 -4.74
CA GLY A 367 -5.20 -12.07 -5.67
C GLY A 367 -6.43 -12.65 -4.95
N SER A 368 -7.62 -12.41 -5.52
CA SER A 368 -8.89 -12.84 -4.90
C SER A 368 -9.14 -14.35 -4.99
N ALA A 369 -9.95 -14.90 -4.08
CA ALA A 369 -10.39 -16.30 -4.16
C ALA A 369 -11.16 -16.61 -5.46
N LYS A 370 -11.87 -15.63 -6.05
CA LYS A 370 -12.54 -15.78 -7.35
C LYS A 370 -11.54 -15.92 -8.52
N LEU A 371 -10.32 -15.40 -8.37
CA LEU A 371 -9.24 -15.55 -9.36
C LEU A 371 -8.61 -16.93 -9.26
N THR A 372 -8.20 -17.36 -8.06
CA THR A 372 -7.56 -18.68 -7.87
C THR A 372 -8.50 -19.85 -8.21
N GLU A 373 -9.81 -19.68 -7.97
CA GLU A 373 -10.84 -20.64 -8.40
C GLU A 373 -11.03 -20.66 -9.93
N ARG A 374 -10.99 -19.49 -10.60
CA ARG A 374 -11.04 -19.43 -12.07
C ARG A 374 -9.82 -20.10 -12.70
N ILE A 375 -8.64 -19.84 -12.16
CA ILE A 375 -7.40 -20.47 -12.62
C ILE A 375 -7.45 -21.97 -12.40
N ARG A 376 -7.91 -22.47 -11.24
CA ARG A 376 -8.10 -23.92 -11.01
C ARG A 376 -8.91 -24.53 -12.13
N LYS A 377 -10.12 -24.00 -12.41
CA LYS A 377 -11.01 -24.58 -13.43
C LYS A 377 -10.36 -24.61 -14.81
N ALA A 378 -9.64 -23.55 -15.20
CA ALA A 378 -8.92 -23.50 -16.47
C ALA A 378 -7.81 -24.57 -16.63
N ILE A 379 -7.30 -25.13 -15.53
CA ILE A 379 -6.29 -26.21 -15.52
C ILE A 379 -6.82 -27.56 -15.02
N GLU A 380 -8.08 -27.64 -14.59
CA GLU A 380 -8.69 -28.87 -14.02
C GLU A 380 -9.14 -29.85 -15.11
N ASP A 381 -9.47 -29.35 -16.29
CA ASP A 381 -9.79 -30.15 -17.48
C ASP A 381 -8.57 -30.85 -18.11
N TRP A 382 -7.36 -30.67 -17.57
CA TRP A 382 -6.09 -31.16 -18.13
C TRP A 382 -5.34 -32.05 -17.13
N ASP A 383 -5.22 -33.35 -17.44
CA ASP A 383 -4.40 -34.30 -16.67
C ASP A 383 -2.87 -34.17 -16.91
N GLY A 384 -2.47 -33.36 -17.91
CA GLY A 384 -1.08 -33.10 -18.28
C GLY A 384 -0.76 -31.61 -18.35
N GLU A 385 0.17 -31.21 -19.22
CA GLU A 385 0.47 -29.80 -19.46
C GLU A 385 -0.67 -29.12 -20.23
N PRO A 386 -1.26 -28.01 -19.75
CA PRO A 386 -2.32 -27.28 -20.46
C PRO A 386 -1.81 -26.67 -21.78
N PRO A 387 -2.68 -26.27 -22.71
CA PRO A 387 -2.28 -25.54 -23.92
C PRO A 387 -1.50 -24.26 -23.60
N LEU A 388 -0.55 -23.89 -24.46
CA LEU A 388 0.34 -22.73 -24.24
C LEU A 388 -0.41 -21.41 -23.95
N GLN A 389 -1.60 -21.21 -24.52
CA GLN A 389 -2.46 -20.05 -24.23
C GLN A 389 -2.97 -20.05 -22.78
N VAL A 390 -3.31 -21.23 -22.24
CA VAL A 390 -3.70 -21.40 -20.82
C VAL A 390 -2.48 -21.22 -19.92
N GLN A 391 -1.33 -21.80 -20.29
CA GLN A 391 -0.08 -21.60 -19.54
C GLN A 391 0.28 -20.11 -19.45
N LYS A 392 0.28 -19.37 -20.57
CA LYS A 392 0.54 -17.92 -20.60
C LYS A 392 -0.44 -17.15 -19.71
N TYR A 393 -1.75 -17.38 -19.86
CA TYR A 393 -2.77 -16.74 -19.00
C TYR A 393 -2.53 -16.99 -17.49
N VAL A 394 -2.19 -18.24 -17.12
CA VAL A 394 -1.92 -18.57 -15.72
C VAL A 394 -0.63 -17.94 -15.23
N LEU A 395 0.44 -17.93 -16.02
CA LEU A 395 1.70 -17.27 -15.67
C LEU A 395 1.54 -15.75 -15.53
N GLU A 396 0.77 -15.09 -16.39
CA GLU A 396 0.46 -13.65 -16.30
C GLU A 396 -0.22 -13.30 -14.97
N GLU A 397 -1.32 -13.97 -14.61
CA GLU A 397 -1.99 -13.72 -13.33
C GLU A 397 -1.14 -14.18 -12.12
N CYS A 398 -0.29 -15.21 -12.27
CA CYS A 398 0.65 -15.63 -11.23
C CYS A 398 1.79 -14.64 -10.98
N ARG A 399 2.35 -14.02 -12.03
CA ARG A 399 3.35 -12.93 -11.95
C ARG A 399 2.71 -11.68 -11.34
N LYS A 400 1.54 -11.29 -11.85
CA LYS A 400 0.76 -10.11 -11.47
C LYS A 400 0.31 -10.08 -10.01
N TRP A 401 -0.04 -11.22 -9.42
CA TRP A 401 -0.50 -11.32 -8.03
C TRP A 401 0.42 -12.11 -7.09
N ASN A 402 1.63 -12.46 -7.55
CA ASN A 402 2.59 -13.29 -6.81
C ASN A 402 1.98 -14.60 -6.28
N LEU A 403 1.21 -15.31 -7.11
CA LEU A 403 0.58 -16.57 -6.73
C LEU A 403 1.60 -17.72 -6.72
N VAL A 404 1.48 -18.61 -5.74
CA VAL A 404 2.36 -19.77 -5.52
C VAL A 404 1.58 -21.08 -5.46
N TRP A 405 2.20 -22.17 -5.91
CA TRP A 405 1.56 -23.49 -6.00
C TRP A 405 1.52 -24.20 -4.65
N VAL A 406 0.32 -24.44 -4.11
CA VAL A 406 0.08 -25.02 -2.78
C VAL A 406 -0.57 -26.40 -2.81
N GLY A 407 -0.96 -26.89 -4.00
CA GLY A 407 -1.53 -28.22 -4.21
C GLY A 407 -1.69 -28.55 -5.70
N ARG A 408 -2.01 -29.81 -6.04
CA ARG A 408 -2.43 -30.16 -7.41
C ARG A 408 -3.55 -29.22 -7.84
N ASN A 409 -3.32 -28.50 -8.92
CA ASN A 409 -4.23 -27.50 -9.52
C ASN A 409 -4.68 -26.39 -8.53
N LYS A 410 -3.85 -26.06 -7.53
CA LYS A 410 -4.17 -25.06 -6.50
C LYS A 410 -3.04 -24.04 -6.32
N LEU A 411 -3.37 -22.80 -6.67
CA LEU A 411 -2.61 -21.60 -6.40
C LEU A 411 -3.20 -20.84 -5.21
N ALA A 412 -2.35 -20.15 -4.45
CA ALA A 412 -2.73 -19.22 -3.40
C ALA A 412 -1.90 -17.93 -3.48
N PRO A 413 -2.41 -16.78 -3.00
CA PRO A 413 -1.56 -15.64 -2.66
C PRO A 413 -0.66 -15.97 -1.46
N LEU A 414 0.46 -15.27 -1.34
CA LEU A 414 1.39 -15.40 -0.19
C LEU A 414 0.70 -15.09 1.14
N GLU A 415 0.98 -15.87 2.18
CA GLU A 415 0.54 -15.59 3.54
C GLU A 415 1.33 -14.41 4.15
N PRO A 416 0.75 -13.62 5.09
CA PRO A 416 1.40 -12.41 5.59
C PRO A 416 2.77 -12.65 6.26
N ASP A 417 3.00 -13.81 6.88
CA ASP A 417 4.30 -14.16 7.47
C ASP A 417 5.32 -14.71 6.45
N GLU A 418 4.88 -15.15 5.27
CA GLU A 418 5.75 -15.39 4.11
C GLU A 418 6.22 -14.05 3.52
N VAL A 419 5.31 -13.07 3.45
CA VAL A 419 5.62 -11.69 3.01
C VAL A 419 6.57 -10.98 3.99
N GLU A 420 6.38 -11.12 5.30
CA GLU A 420 7.32 -10.64 6.34
C GLU A 420 8.73 -11.22 6.13
N MET A 421 8.84 -12.54 5.92
CA MET A 421 10.10 -13.22 5.68
C MET A 421 10.79 -12.75 4.39
N LEU A 422 10.07 -12.61 3.28
CA LEU A 422 10.62 -12.14 2.00
C LEU A 422 11.13 -10.69 2.07
N LEU A 423 10.50 -9.87 2.93
CA LEU A 423 10.94 -8.50 3.20
C LEU A 423 12.02 -8.42 4.30
N GLY A 424 12.39 -9.52 4.95
CA GLY A 424 13.44 -9.57 5.98
C GLY A 424 13.01 -9.08 7.36
N PHE A 425 11.70 -9.03 7.64
CA PHE A 425 11.16 -8.72 8.97
C PHE A 425 11.13 -9.96 9.89
N PRO A 426 11.06 -9.78 11.23
CA PRO A 426 10.75 -10.85 12.16
C PRO A 426 9.42 -11.55 11.82
N LYS A 427 9.34 -12.87 12.05
CA LYS A 427 8.08 -13.61 11.85
C LYS A 427 7.02 -13.13 12.85
N ASN A 428 5.82 -12.82 12.35
CA ASN A 428 4.71 -12.20 13.09
C ASN A 428 4.91 -10.70 13.43
N HIS A 429 5.89 -10.00 12.84
CA HIS A 429 6.16 -8.57 13.12
C HIS A 429 4.92 -7.67 12.99
N THR A 430 4.07 -7.91 11.99
CA THR A 430 2.81 -7.18 11.76
C THR A 430 1.58 -7.89 12.34
N ARG A 431 1.72 -8.86 13.25
CA ARG A 431 0.60 -9.65 13.80
C ARG A 431 0.33 -9.32 15.26
N GLY A 432 -0.68 -8.49 15.51
CA GLY A 432 -1.14 -8.16 16.86
C GLY A 432 -1.83 -6.80 16.90
N GLY A 433 -2.15 -6.30 18.10
CA GLY A 433 -2.54 -4.89 18.28
C GLY A 433 -3.76 -4.40 17.48
N GLY A 434 -4.67 -5.29 17.08
CA GLY A 434 -5.89 -4.93 16.33
C GLY A 434 -5.74 -4.75 14.81
N ILE A 435 -4.56 -5.00 14.23
CA ILE A 435 -4.33 -4.88 12.78
C ILE A 435 -5.16 -5.89 11.96
N SER A 436 -5.86 -5.42 10.93
CA SER A 436 -6.58 -6.31 10.01
C SER A 436 -5.62 -7.05 9.07
N ARG A 437 -6.04 -8.21 8.53
CA ARG A 437 -5.24 -8.94 7.53
C ARG A 437 -4.95 -8.08 6.28
N THR A 438 -5.88 -7.21 5.88
CA THR A 438 -5.71 -6.27 4.76
C THR A 438 -4.65 -5.22 5.08
N ASP A 439 -4.66 -4.65 6.29
CA ASP A 439 -3.68 -3.66 6.72
C ASP A 439 -2.28 -4.25 6.84
N ARG A 440 -2.13 -5.53 7.22
CA ARG A 440 -0.84 -6.24 7.16
C ARG A 440 -0.24 -6.19 5.75
N TYR A 441 -0.98 -6.60 4.73
CA TYR A 441 -0.49 -6.56 3.34
C TYR A 441 -0.20 -5.13 2.88
N LYS A 442 -1.07 -4.17 3.19
CA LYS A 442 -0.88 -2.76 2.85
C LYS A 442 0.41 -2.19 3.47
N SER A 443 0.66 -2.47 4.74
CA SER A 443 1.85 -2.00 5.44
C SER A 443 3.13 -2.72 5.00
N LEU A 444 3.05 -4.01 4.65
CA LEU A 444 4.18 -4.79 4.14
C LEU A 444 4.57 -4.41 2.71
N GLY A 445 3.60 -4.26 1.78
CA GLY A 445 3.90 -3.86 0.40
C GLY A 445 4.66 -2.52 0.32
N ASN A 446 4.24 -1.56 1.15
CA ASN A 446 4.85 -0.23 1.22
C ASN A 446 6.13 -0.14 2.09
N SER A 447 6.53 -1.19 2.81
CA SER A 447 7.74 -1.16 3.67
C SER A 447 9.05 -1.41 2.90
N PHE A 448 10.19 -1.15 3.53
CA PHE A 448 11.50 -1.49 2.95
C PHE A 448 11.75 -3.00 2.90
N GLN A 449 12.53 -3.45 1.91
CA GLN A 449 13.21 -4.74 2.00
C GLN A 449 14.43 -4.57 2.92
N VAL A 450 14.40 -5.24 4.07
CA VAL A 450 15.29 -5.00 5.21
C VAL A 450 16.75 -5.32 4.88
N ASP A 451 17.03 -6.42 4.18
CA ASP A 451 18.40 -6.88 3.90
C ASP A 451 19.12 -5.97 2.89
N THR A 452 18.38 -5.40 1.92
CA THR A 452 18.85 -4.39 0.95
C THR A 452 19.24 -3.10 1.69
N VAL A 453 18.35 -2.58 2.53
CA VAL A 453 18.62 -1.36 3.32
C VAL A 453 19.74 -1.59 4.33
N ALA A 454 19.77 -2.75 5.00
CA ALA A 454 20.84 -3.11 5.92
C ALA A 454 22.20 -3.21 5.24
N TYR A 455 22.29 -3.72 4.01
CA TYR A 455 23.55 -3.73 3.25
C TYR A 455 24.08 -2.30 3.03
N HIS A 456 23.23 -1.33 2.70
CA HIS A 456 23.64 0.08 2.57
C HIS A 456 23.98 0.72 3.93
N LEU A 457 23.22 0.45 4.98
CA LEU A 457 23.44 0.99 6.33
C LEU A 457 24.60 0.31 7.09
N SER A 458 25.10 -0.83 6.60
CA SER A 458 26.12 -1.66 7.26
C SER A 458 27.39 -0.88 7.67
N VAL A 459 27.81 0.08 6.84
CA VAL A 459 28.95 0.97 7.10
C VAL A 459 28.84 1.77 8.40
N LEU A 460 27.63 2.08 8.86
CA LEU A 460 27.38 2.82 10.10
C LEU A 460 27.84 2.05 11.35
N LYS A 461 27.90 0.70 11.28
CA LYS A 461 28.37 -0.13 12.40
C LYS A 461 29.83 0.13 12.77
N GLY A 462 30.68 0.43 11.77
CA GLY A 462 32.07 0.80 12.00
C GLY A 462 32.25 2.25 12.46
N LEU A 463 31.34 3.14 12.04
CA LEU A 463 31.40 4.58 12.34
C LEU A 463 30.83 4.91 13.73
N PHE A 464 29.80 4.19 14.18
CA PHE A 464 29.05 4.47 15.41
C PHE A 464 28.99 3.25 16.36
N PRO A 465 30.15 2.75 16.85
CA PRO A 465 30.18 1.56 17.72
C PRO A 465 29.46 1.77 19.07
N GLY A 466 29.32 3.02 19.52
CA GLY A 466 28.52 3.37 20.70
C GLY A 466 27.01 3.48 20.47
N GLY A 467 26.52 3.26 19.25
CA GLY A 467 25.12 3.44 18.86
C GLY A 467 24.77 4.85 18.33
N ILE A 468 23.60 4.95 17.70
CA ILE A 468 23.16 6.12 16.92
C ILE A 468 21.87 6.78 17.45
N ASN A 469 21.73 8.07 17.14
CA ASN A 469 20.49 8.82 17.17
C ASN A 469 19.86 8.85 15.75
N LEU A 470 18.64 8.35 15.62
CA LEU A 470 17.92 8.18 14.35
C LEU A 470 16.72 9.14 14.26
N LEU A 471 16.58 9.80 13.11
CA LEU A 471 15.34 10.46 12.70
C LEU A 471 14.76 9.66 11.52
N SER A 472 13.59 9.07 11.71
CA SER A 472 12.95 8.15 10.76
C SER A 472 11.64 8.76 10.29
N LEU A 473 11.61 9.23 9.05
CA LEU A 473 10.49 9.95 8.43
C LEU A 473 9.71 9.01 7.52
N PHE A 474 8.39 8.89 7.74
CA PHE A 474 7.53 7.92 7.06
C PHE A 474 7.97 6.47 7.35
N SER A 475 8.25 6.19 8.63
CA SER A 475 8.91 4.95 9.09
C SER A 475 8.09 3.68 8.86
N GLY A 476 6.76 3.80 8.68
CA GLY A 476 5.87 2.66 8.47
C GLY A 476 6.00 1.64 9.59
N ILE A 477 6.22 0.37 9.24
CA ILE A 477 6.43 -0.72 10.20
C ILE A 477 7.89 -0.84 10.71
N GLY A 478 8.70 0.22 10.59
CA GLY A 478 10.04 0.30 11.20
C GLY A 478 11.13 -0.43 10.43
N GLY A 479 11.09 -0.41 9.09
CA GLY A 479 12.03 -1.18 8.26
C GLY A 479 13.50 -0.77 8.41
N ALA A 480 13.78 0.49 8.71
CA ALA A 480 15.14 0.98 8.96
C ALA A 480 15.66 0.57 10.35
N GLU A 481 14.78 0.66 11.35
CA GLU A 481 15.00 0.31 12.75
C GLU A 481 15.31 -1.19 12.88
N VAL A 482 14.52 -2.04 12.18
CA VAL A 482 14.76 -3.48 12.07
C VAL A 482 16.08 -3.78 11.35
N ALA A 483 16.42 -3.06 10.27
CA ALA A 483 17.69 -3.22 9.57
C ALA A 483 18.91 -2.88 10.46
N LEU A 484 18.86 -1.75 11.17
CA LEU A 484 19.91 -1.29 12.08
C LEU A 484 20.06 -2.22 13.30
N HIS A 485 18.96 -2.73 13.84
CA HIS A 485 18.97 -3.73 14.90
C HIS A 485 19.55 -5.08 14.42
N ARG A 486 19.15 -5.59 13.23
CA ARG A 486 19.73 -6.82 12.64
C ARG A 486 21.21 -6.67 12.30
N LEU A 487 21.68 -5.47 11.96
CA LEU A 487 23.12 -5.16 11.84
C LEU A 487 23.86 -5.21 13.19
N GLY A 488 23.16 -5.07 14.32
CA GLY A 488 23.75 -4.89 15.63
C GLY A 488 24.31 -3.49 15.86
N VAL A 489 23.67 -2.45 15.30
CA VAL A 489 23.93 -1.04 15.61
C VAL A 489 23.00 -0.62 16.75
N PRO A 490 23.50 -0.21 17.94
CA PRO A 490 22.62 0.15 19.04
C PRO A 490 21.81 1.42 18.73
N LEU A 491 20.50 1.37 18.99
CA LEU A 491 19.59 2.51 18.82
C LEU A 491 19.46 3.27 20.15
N LYS A 492 20.03 4.48 20.23
CA LYS A 492 20.00 5.32 21.47
C LYS A 492 18.70 6.10 21.60
N ASN A 493 18.35 6.82 20.53
CA ASN A 493 17.19 7.68 20.44
C ASN A 493 16.63 7.53 19.03
N VAL A 494 15.36 7.17 18.90
CA VAL A 494 14.67 7.03 17.61
C VAL A 494 13.47 7.94 17.62
N VAL A 495 13.48 8.97 16.76
CA VAL A 495 12.31 9.81 16.49
C VAL A 495 11.65 9.26 15.23
N SER A 496 10.52 8.59 15.40
CA SER A 496 9.76 7.91 14.35
C SER A 496 8.53 8.71 13.98
N VAL A 497 8.44 9.16 12.73
CA VAL A 497 7.29 9.92 12.22
C VAL A 497 6.47 9.03 11.30
N GLU A 498 5.25 8.69 11.72
CA GLU A 498 4.38 7.76 11.01
C GLU A 498 2.89 8.08 11.24
N LYS A 499 2.14 8.20 10.15
CA LYS A 499 0.75 8.68 10.17
C LYS A 499 -0.24 7.62 10.62
N SER A 500 -0.05 6.36 10.23
CA SER A 500 -0.92 5.26 10.61
C SER A 500 -0.65 4.83 12.06
N GLU A 501 -1.67 4.88 12.90
CA GLU A 501 -1.57 4.38 14.30
C GLU A 501 -1.24 2.89 14.36
N VAL A 502 -1.80 2.12 13.43
CA VAL A 502 -1.51 0.70 13.25
C VAL A 502 -0.01 0.45 13.06
N ASN A 503 0.65 1.27 12.23
CA ASN A 503 2.09 1.19 12.00
C ASN A 503 2.89 1.60 13.25
N ARG A 504 2.53 2.71 13.91
CA ARG A 504 3.14 3.13 15.19
C ARG A 504 3.03 2.03 16.26
N ASN A 505 1.88 1.35 16.34
CA ASN A 505 1.65 0.27 17.29
C ASN A 505 2.48 -0.98 16.96
N VAL A 506 2.73 -1.30 15.68
CA VAL A 506 3.69 -2.34 15.27
C VAL A 506 5.12 -1.98 15.70
N VAL A 507 5.59 -0.76 15.42
CA VAL A 507 6.95 -0.33 15.80
C VAL A 507 7.14 -0.32 17.32
N ARG A 508 6.16 0.18 18.08
CA ARG A 508 6.20 0.18 19.56
C ARG A 508 6.21 -1.24 20.13
N SER A 509 5.36 -2.13 19.58
CA SER A 509 5.35 -3.55 19.96
C SER A 509 6.70 -4.22 19.71
N TRP A 510 7.32 -3.96 18.55
CA TRP A 510 8.65 -4.46 18.22
C TRP A 510 9.74 -3.91 19.15
N TRP A 511 9.68 -2.62 19.50
CA TRP A 511 10.62 -1.95 20.41
C TRP A 511 10.63 -2.60 21.80
N GLU A 512 9.44 -2.87 22.34
CA GLU A 512 9.24 -3.54 23.62
C GLU A 512 9.69 -5.01 23.57
N GLN A 513 9.28 -5.76 22.53
CA GLN A 513 9.62 -7.18 22.35
C GLN A 513 11.12 -7.43 22.14
N THR A 514 11.84 -6.50 21.51
CA THR A 514 13.30 -6.57 21.34
C THR A 514 14.09 -5.97 22.51
N ASN A 515 13.38 -5.52 23.56
CA ASN A 515 13.94 -4.94 24.79
C ASN A 515 14.99 -3.83 24.52
N GLN A 516 14.69 -2.94 23.57
CA GLN A 516 15.59 -1.83 23.23
C GLN A 516 15.85 -0.94 24.46
N GLN A 517 17.12 -0.61 24.71
CA GLN A 517 17.54 0.18 25.88
C GLN A 517 17.53 1.69 25.63
N GLY A 518 17.19 2.12 24.41
CA GLY A 518 17.09 3.53 24.02
C GLY A 518 15.68 4.10 24.17
N ASN A 519 15.54 5.37 23.78
CA ASN A 519 14.26 6.07 23.74
C ASN A 519 13.61 5.95 22.34
N LEU A 520 12.37 5.48 22.27
CA LEU A 520 11.51 5.66 21.09
C LEU A 520 10.57 6.84 21.33
N ILE A 521 10.46 7.72 20.34
CA ILE A 521 9.55 8.87 20.33
C ILE A 521 8.74 8.80 19.04
N ASP A 522 7.47 8.46 19.14
CA ASP A 522 6.55 8.41 18.02
C ASP A 522 5.82 9.74 17.81
N ILE A 523 5.77 10.19 16.56
CA ILE A 523 5.15 11.44 16.12
C ILE A 523 4.16 11.12 14.99
N ALA A 524 2.93 11.60 15.11
CA ALA A 524 1.85 11.25 14.17
C ALA A 524 1.88 12.03 12.85
N ASP A 525 2.50 13.21 12.80
CA ASP A 525 2.54 14.04 11.59
C ASP A 525 3.88 14.77 11.42
N VAL A 526 4.39 14.77 10.19
CA VAL A 526 5.65 15.42 9.77
C VAL A 526 5.62 16.95 9.92
N GLN A 527 4.42 17.54 9.95
CA GLN A 527 4.22 18.96 10.22
C GLN A 527 4.50 19.35 11.69
N GLN A 528 4.50 18.39 12.63
CA GLN A 528 4.84 18.62 14.03
C GLN A 528 6.35 18.81 14.23
N LEU A 529 7.18 18.34 13.29
CA LEU A 529 8.62 18.63 13.25
C LEU A 529 8.88 20.01 12.62
N ASN A 530 8.57 21.04 13.40
CA ASN A 530 9.02 22.41 13.15
C ASN A 530 10.45 22.65 13.69
N GLY A 531 11.04 23.81 13.37
CA GLY A 531 12.42 24.14 13.78
C GLY A 531 12.62 24.09 15.29
N ASP A 532 11.73 24.74 16.05
CA ASP A 532 11.77 24.81 17.52
C ASP A 532 11.74 23.39 18.15
N ARG A 533 10.96 22.46 17.58
CA ARG A 533 10.86 21.07 18.04
C ARG A 533 12.09 20.25 17.65
N LEU A 534 12.64 20.45 16.46
CA LEU A 534 13.90 19.82 16.03
C LEU A 534 15.07 20.31 16.89
N GLU A 535 15.13 21.59 17.24
CA GLU A 535 16.14 22.17 18.13
C GLU A 535 16.03 21.59 19.54
N GLN A 536 14.83 21.44 20.11
CA GLN A 536 14.62 20.72 21.37
C GLN A 536 15.19 19.30 21.32
N LEU A 537 14.85 18.52 20.29
CA LEU A 537 15.29 17.12 20.16
C LEU A 537 16.81 17.02 19.96
N ILE A 538 17.39 17.88 19.12
CA ILE A 538 18.84 17.96 18.89
C ILE A 538 19.58 18.31 20.19
N ASN A 539 19.09 19.30 20.95
CA ASN A 539 19.68 19.70 22.22
C ASN A 539 19.47 18.65 23.34
N SER A 540 18.45 17.79 23.25
CA SER A 540 18.24 16.67 24.18
C SER A 540 19.12 15.44 23.88
N PHE A 541 19.41 15.14 22.60
CA PHE A 541 20.12 13.90 22.22
C PHE A 541 21.57 14.11 21.78
N GLY A 542 21.99 15.35 21.52
CA GLY A 542 23.29 15.69 20.94
C GLY A 542 23.31 15.73 19.40
N GLY A 543 22.14 15.80 18.75
CA GLY A 543 21.99 15.75 17.30
C GLY A 543 21.51 14.39 16.77
N PHE A 544 21.42 14.27 15.44
CA PHE A 544 21.03 13.04 14.74
C PHE A 544 22.17 12.54 13.86
N ASP A 545 22.48 11.24 13.95
CA ASP A 545 23.54 10.61 13.15
C ASP A 545 23.02 10.21 11.76
N LEU A 546 21.74 9.80 11.68
CA LEU A 546 21.06 9.40 10.44
C LEU A 546 19.63 9.99 10.37
N VAL A 547 19.29 10.56 9.20
CA VAL A 547 17.94 10.98 8.79
C VAL A 547 17.49 10.08 7.64
N ILE A 548 16.64 9.09 7.94
CA ILE A 548 16.15 8.10 6.97
C ILE A 548 14.68 8.37 6.62
N GLY A 549 14.28 8.02 5.39
CA GLY A 549 12.87 7.99 5.00
C GLY A 549 12.63 7.31 3.66
N GLY A 550 11.39 6.95 3.40
CA GLY A 550 10.93 6.43 2.11
C GLY A 550 9.80 7.28 1.57
N SER A 551 9.64 7.30 0.25
CA SER A 551 8.48 7.96 -0.37
C SER A 551 7.21 7.14 -0.08
N PRO A 552 6.15 7.71 0.53
CA PRO A 552 4.89 7.00 0.76
C PRO A 552 4.15 6.80 -0.57
N CYS A 553 4.41 5.68 -1.25
CA CYS A 553 4.02 5.45 -2.65
C CYS A 553 2.66 4.77 -2.85
N ASN A 554 1.53 5.40 -2.51
CA ASN A 554 0.22 4.92 -2.96
C ASN A 554 -0.10 5.42 -4.39
N ASN A 555 0.28 6.65 -4.74
CA ASN A 555 0.03 7.26 -6.07
C ASN A 555 1.19 7.05 -7.08
N LEU A 556 2.28 6.41 -6.67
CA LEU A 556 3.47 6.15 -7.52
C LEU A 556 3.58 4.69 -8.01
N THR A 557 2.65 3.81 -7.63
CA THR A 557 2.63 2.40 -8.06
C THR A 557 1.58 2.16 -9.14
N GLY A 558 1.98 1.60 -10.28
CA GLY A 558 1.16 1.49 -11.50
C GLY A 558 -0.11 0.65 -11.41
N SER A 559 -0.35 -0.04 -10.29
CA SER A 559 -1.60 -0.77 -10.01
C SER A 559 -2.78 0.18 -9.76
N ASN A 560 -2.54 1.38 -9.25
CA ASN A 560 -3.57 2.40 -9.05
C ASN A 560 -3.77 3.21 -10.35
N ARG A 561 -4.75 2.79 -11.16
CA ARG A 561 -5.10 3.45 -12.45
C ARG A 561 -5.72 4.85 -12.32
N VAL A 562 -5.83 5.40 -11.12
CA VAL A 562 -6.46 6.71 -10.84
C VAL A 562 -5.40 7.64 -10.25
N SER A 563 -5.14 8.77 -10.94
CA SER A 563 -4.21 9.84 -10.52
C SER A 563 -2.70 9.45 -10.57
N ARG A 564 -2.09 9.63 -11.76
CA ARG A 564 -0.63 9.54 -11.99
C ARG A 564 0.08 10.88 -11.70
N ASP A 565 -0.20 11.49 -10.55
CA ASP A 565 0.02 12.93 -10.30
C ASP A 565 1.49 13.33 -9.99
N GLY A 566 2.46 12.67 -10.62
CA GLY A 566 3.87 13.09 -10.67
C GLY A 566 4.47 13.55 -9.33
N LEU A 567 4.98 14.79 -9.31
CA LEU A 567 5.41 15.48 -8.09
C LEU A 567 4.41 16.56 -7.61
N GLU A 568 3.18 16.54 -8.11
CA GLU A 568 2.13 17.55 -7.85
C GLU A 568 0.97 17.01 -7.00
N GLY A 569 0.83 15.69 -6.91
CA GLY A 569 -0.16 15.00 -6.07
C GLY A 569 0.09 15.16 -4.56
N LYS A 570 -0.95 14.87 -3.76
CA LYS A 570 -0.97 15.08 -2.29
C LYS A 570 0.13 14.33 -1.53
N GLU A 571 0.61 13.19 -2.03
CA GLU A 571 1.72 12.43 -1.43
C GLU A 571 3.09 13.05 -1.76
N SER A 572 3.23 13.71 -2.91
CA SER A 572 4.47 14.30 -3.38
C SER A 572 4.90 15.55 -2.58
N ALA A 573 3.95 16.16 -1.85
CA ALA A 573 4.24 17.14 -0.81
C ALA A 573 5.20 16.59 0.27
N LEU A 574 5.12 15.29 0.58
CA LEU A 574 5.85 14.66 1.68
C LEU A 574 7.36 14.51 1.37
N PHE A 575 7.75 14.51 0.09
CA PHE A 575 9.17 14.66 -0.29
C PHE A 575 9.72 16.05 0.09
N TYR A 576 8.95 17.11 -0.13
CA TYR A 576 9.35 18.47 0.26
C TYR A 576 9.42 18.62 1.78
N ASP A 577 8.57 17.91 2.54
CA ASP A 577 8.69 17.81 4.01
C ASP A 577 9.94 17.05 4.47
N TYR A 578 10.33 15.95 3.79
CA TYR A 578 11.60 15.27 4.04
C TYR A 578 12.80 16.22 3.83
N PHE A 579 12.85 16.90 2.68
CA PHE A 579 13.90 17.88 2.39
C PHE A 579 13.92 19.03 3.40
N ARG A 580 12.75 19.59 3.73
CA ARG A 580 12.59 20.66 4.74
C ARG A 580 13.18 20.25 6.09
N ILE A 581 12.89 19.05 6.56
CA ILE A 581 13.38 18.56 7.85
C ILE A 581 14.88 18.27 7.79
N LEU A 582 15.36 17.62 6.72
CA LEU A 582 16.78 17.36 6.53
C LEU A 582 17.60 18.67 6.56
N ASP A 583 17.21 19.68 5.78
CA ASP A 583 17.93 20.95 5.71
C ASP A 583 17.88 21.73 7.04
N LEU A 584 16.76 21.66 7.77
CA LEU A 584 16.66 22.19 9.14
C LEU A 584 17.61 21.48 10.12
N VAL A 585 17.69 20.14 10.09
CA VAL A 585 18.63 19.38 10.95
C VAL A 585 20.08 19.71 10.59
N LYS A 586 20.45 19.75 9.29
CA LYS A 586 21.80 20.16 8.86
C LYS A 586 22.12 21.60 9.31
N CYS A 587 21.16 22.53 9.24
CA CYS A 587 21.34 23.91 9.70
C CYS A 587 21.54 24.04 11.21
N ILE A 588 20.72 23.36 12.03
CA ILE A 588 20.83 23.43 13.50
C ILE A 588 22.15 22.80 13.96
N MET A 589 22.48 21.59 13.47
CA MET A 589 23.75 20.92 13.82
C MET A 589 24.98 21.71 13.31
N GLY A 590 24.90 22.29 12.11
CA GLY A 590 25.95 23.16 11.55
C GLY A 590 26.14 24.50 12.26
N ASN A 591 25.16 24.95 13.03
CA ASN A 591 25.29 26.11 13.92
C ASN A 591 25.87 25.72 15.28
N ASN A 592 25.38 24.64 15.90
CA ASN A 592 25.90 24.16 17.19
C ASN A 592 27.40 23.83 17.12
N ASN A 593 27.87 23.21 16.03
CA ASN A 593 29.29 22.92 15.83
C ASN A 593 30.18 24.18 15.74
N LYS A 594 29.63 25.36 15.40
CA LYS A 594 30.40 26.63 15.42
C LYS A 594 30.53 27.18 16.84
N PHE A 595 29.45 27.17 17.61
CA PHE A 595 29.46 27.61 19.01
C PHE A 595 30.41 26.77 19.89
N PHE A 596 30.53 25.46 19.65
CA PHE A 596 31.54 24.63 20.32
C PHE A 596 32.97 24.79 19.76
N GLY A 597 33.12 25.26 18.52
CA GLY A 597 34.42 25.52 17.89
C GLY A 597 35.12 26.76 18.46
N GLU A 598 34.38 27.81 18.80
CA GLU A 598 34.93 29.04 19.38
C GLU A 598 35.32 28.90 20.87
N ALA A 599 34.92 27.81 21.53
CA ALA A 599 35.14 27.59 22.97
C ALA A 599 36.52 26.96 23.33
N ASN A 600 37.37 26.63 22.36
CA ASN A 600 38.59 25.83 22.57
C ASN A 600 39.90 26.49 22.08
N PHE A 601 39.99 27.82 22.15
CA PHE A 601 41.26 28.54 22.08
C PHE A 601 41.53 29.28 23.41
N PRO A 602 42.34 28.72 24.33
CA PRO A 602 42.99 29.51 25.34
C PRO A 602 44.16 30.28 24.70
N ASP A 603 44.16 31.62 24.81
CA ASP A 603 45.31 32.44 24.41
C ASP A 603 46.56 32.05 25.23
N SER A 604 47.68 31.76 24.56
CA SER A 604 49.00 31.47 25.15
C SER A 604 50.13 31.64 24.14
#